data_AF-A0A2X3IH71-F1
#
_entry.id   AF-A0A2X3IH71-F1
#
_cell.length_a   1.000
_cell.length_b   1.000
_cell.length_c   1.000
_cell.angle_alpha   90.00
_cell.angle_beta   90.00
_cell.angle_gamma   90.00
#
_symmetry.space_group_name_H-M   'P 1'
#
loop_
_entity.id
_entity.type
_entity.pdbx_description
1 polymer ?
#
loop_
_entity_poly.entity_id
_entity_poly.type
_entity_poly.pdbx_seq_one_letter_code
_entity_poly.pdbx_strand_id
1 'polypeptide(L)'
;MLWQQHEPLTLNRFAFRPDWQPASGAPEQEQAAILDNLSEMERGVAVVTAARGRGKSALAGMLVGRSPGDSLVTAPAKAATDVLARYAGESFQFMAPDALAAEHDLPAYDWLVVDEAAAIPAPLLRQLIDRFPRVLLTTTVQGYEGTGRGFLLKFCATLPSLRRFALDTPIRWALGDPLEHAVDRIMLFDEPDLEQFPQGDPVLQVVEQADWSRKPEQLKQMYRLLSGAHYRTSPLDWRRMLDAPGQHFIAANMGELCAGALWMVEEGGLDENLSRSVWAGFRRPRGNLVAQSLAAHGGSPLAATLRGLRISRIAVHPQRQREHIGASMVQLARQAAKARHDYLSVSFGYTDELWRFWQRCGFELVRIGSYKEASSGCYSAMALLPLTPEGQSLMENERQRLQRDWPWQKTWLELALPLTTDSPTELLAADWEELSGFAFAHRPLEACLGALNRLLLASPLPLHALRGRLDRRESSEVLSQRLGLSGKKALLALMREEARKRVG
;
A
#
# COMPACT_ATOMS: atom_id res chain seq x y z
N MET A 1 -3.06 9.34 -36.98
CA MET A 1 -3.42 8.70 -38.26
C MET A 1 -4.35 7.54 -37.93
N LEU A 2 -5.56 7.54 -38.45
CA LEU A 2 -6.48 6.41 -38.33
C LEU A 2 -6.42 5.68 -39.67
N TRP A 3 -5.72 4.55 -39.73
CA TRP A 3 -5.69 3.73 -40.95
C TRP A 3 -6.83 2.71 -40.89
N GLN A 4 -7.64 2.65 -41.94
CA GLN A 4 -8.72 1.68 -42.08
C GLN A 4 -8.26 0.52 -42.97
N GLN A 5 -8.61 -0.71 -42.59
CA GLN A 5 -8.13 -1.94 -43.24
C GLN A 5 -8.41 -2.01 -44.75
N HIS A 6 -9.39 -1.25 -45.24
CA HIS A 6 -9.79 -1.22 -46.64
C HIS A 6 -9.28 0.01 -47.41
N GLU A 7 -8.48 0.87 -46.79
CA GLU A 7 -7.86 2.03 -47.41
C GLU A 7 -6.35 1.82 -47.59
N PRO A 8 -5.75 2.32 -48.70
CA PRO A 8 -4.30 2.28 -48.87
C PRO A 8 -3.60 3.07 -47.75
N LEU A 9 -2.58 2.46 -47.13
CA LEU A 9 -1.80 3.09 -46.07
C LEU A 9 -1.05 4.31 -46.61
N THR A 10 -1.52 5.49 -46.24
CA THR A 10 -0.87 6.76 -46.56
C THR A 10 -0.18 7.29 -45.31
N LEU A 11 1.14 7.11 -45.24
CA LEU A 11 1.95 7.68 -44.17
C LEU A 11 2.25 9.14 -44.51
N ASN A 12 2.00 10.05 -43.56
CA ASN A 12 2.47 11.43 -43.67
C ASN A 12 3.99 11.43 -43.83
N ARG A 13 4.51 12.24 -44.75
CA ARG A 13 5.95 12.51 -44.81
C ARG A 13 6.33 13.24 -43.52
N PHE A 14 7.11 12.57 -42.68
CA PHE A 14 7.65 13.19 -41.48
C PHE A 14 8.72 14.22 -41.88
N ALA A 15 8.76 15.35 -41.17
CA ALA A 15 9.86 16.29 -41.28
C ALA A 15 11.19 15.58 -40.94
N PHE A 16 12.27 15.95 -41.63
CA PHE A 16 13.60 15.43 -41.32
C PHE A 16 13.94 15.71 -39.85
N ARG A 17 14.43 14.69 -39.15
CA ARG A 17 14.95 14.79 -37.78
C ARG A 17 16.37 14.24 -37.78
N PRO A 18 17.30 14.85 -37.03
CA PRO A 18 18.64 14.29 -36.89
C PRO A 18 18.58 12.88 -36.32
N ASP A 19 19.55 12.04 -36.70
CA ASP A 19 19.66 10.68 -36.17
C ASP A 19 19.90 10.74 -34.66
N TRP A 20 19.12 9.95 -33.92
CA TRP A 20 19.33 9.79 -32.49
C TRP A 20 20.65 9.06 -32.22
N GLN A 21 21.43 9.56 -31.28
CA GLN A 21 22.67 8.92 -30.83
C GLN A 21 22.51 8.36 -29.41
N PRO A 22 23.00 7.14 -29.16
CA PRO A 22 22.96 6.56 -27.82
C PRO A 22 23.84 7.32 -26.84
N ALA A 23 23.44 7.32 -25.57
CA ALA A 23 24.22 7.94 -24.49
C ALA A 23 25.67 7.39 -24.49
N SER A 24 26.63 8.31 -24.47
CA SER A 24 28.07 8.00 -24.60
C SER A 24 28.67 7.29 -23.37
N GLY A 25 27.94 7.26 -22.26
CA GLY A 25 28.45 6.83 -20.96
C GLY A 25 29.02 7.97 -20.11
N ALA A 26 29.26 9.14 -20.71
CA ALA A 26 29.47 10.38 -19.96
C ALA A 26 28.12 10.89 -19.40
N PRO A 27 28.12 11.73 -18.34
CA PRO A 27 26.90 12.37 -17.89
C PRO A 27 26.34 13.30 -18.97
N GLU A 28 25.04 13.19 -19.21
CA GLU A 28 24.30 14.20 -19.98
C GLU A 28 24.26 15.54 -19.22
N GLN A 29 23.89 16.63 -19.91
CA GLN A 29 23.92 17.99 -19.34
C GLN A 29 23.18 18.11 -18.00
N GLU A 30 21.96 17.57 -17.89
CA GLU A 30 21.19 17.56 -16.65
C GLU A 30 21.89 16.74 -15.55
N GLN A 31 22.46 15.59 -15.92
CA GLN A 31 23.17 14.74 -14.96
C GLN A 31 24.44 15.40 -14.45
N ALA A 32 25.19 16.07 -15.32
CA ALA A 32 26.40 16.80 -14.96
C ALA A 32 26.08 17.93 -13.97
N ALA A 33 25.06 18.74 -14.25
CA ALA A 33 24.65 19.82 -13.36
C ALA A 33 24.24 19.33 -11.96
N ILE A 34 23.51 18.21 -11.89
CA ILE A 34 23.15 17.59 -10.61
C ILE A 34 24.38 17.03 -9.90
N LEU A 35 25.28 16.34 -10.60
CA LEU A 35 26.51 15.79 -10.01
C LEU A 35 27.40 16.89 -9.42
N ASP A 36 27.52 18.02 -10.10
CA ASP A 36 28.27 19.18 -9.60
C ASP A 36 27.64 19.70 -8.30
N ASN A 37 26.32 19.89 -8.26
CA ASN A 37 25.58 20.30 -7.06
C ASN A 37 25.70 19.30 -5.89
N LEU A 38 25.74 18.00 -6.19
CA LEU A 38 25.91 16.95 -5.18
C LEU A 38 27.35 16.91 -4.66
N SER A 39 28.35 17.19 -5.50
CA SER A 39 29.75 17.23 -5.08
C SER A 39 30.05 18.33 -4.06
N GLU A 40 29.32 19.45 -4.14
CA GLU A 40 29.39 20.57 -3.19
C GLU A 40 28.57 20.33 -1.91
N MET A 41 27.83 19.23 -1.82
CA MET A 41 27.00 18.94 -0.65
C MET A 41 27.85 18.41 0.50
N GLU A 42 27.93 19.17 1.60
CA GLU A 42 28.63 18.74 2.82
C GLU A 42 27.81 17.74 3.65
N ARG A 43 26.52 18.04 3.86
CA ARG A 43 25.56 17.20 4.61
C ARG A 43 24.14 17.38 4.09
N GLY A 44 23.30 16.38 4.34
CA GLY A 44 21.87 16.44 4.11
C GLY A 44 21.35 15.35 3.17
N VAL A 45 20.13 15.57 2.69
CA VAL A 45 19.44 14.63 1.79
C VAL A 45 19.17 15.33 0.46
N ALA A 46 19.48 14.63 -0.62
CA ALA A 46 19.10 14.99 -1.97
C ALA A 46 18.13 13.95 -2.52
N VAL A 47 17.14 14.38 -3.30
CA VAL A 47 16.27 13.48 -4.06
C VAL A 47 16.35 13.81 -5.55
N VAL A 48 16.53 12.78 -6.37
CA VAL A 48 16.48 12.86 -7.83
C VAL A 48 15.25 12.10 -8.31
N THR A 49 14.33 12.83 -8.93
CA THR A 49 13.07 12.31 -9.45
C THR A 49 13.11 12.28 -10.97
N ALA A 50 12.66 11.20 -11.59
CA ALA A 50 12.56 11.16 -13.04
C ALA A 50 11.62 10.06 -13.53
N ALA A 51 11.11 10.21 -14.75
CA ALA A 51 10.52 9.11 -15.49
C ALA A 51 11.52 7.97 -15.73
N ARG A 52 11.00 6.81 -16.16
CA ARG A 52 11.84 5.68 -16.55
C ARG A 52 12.66 6.05 -17.80
N GLY A 53 13.91 5.61 -17.85
CA GLY A 53 14.77 5.87 -19.01
C GLY A 53 15.41 7.25 -19.06
N ARG A 54 15.37 8.02 -17.96
CA ARG A 54 16.04 9.33 -17.81
C ARG A 54 17.42 9.28 -17.15
N GLY A 55 17.93 8.09 -16.84
CA GLY A 55 19.31 7.91 -16.35
C GLY A 55 19.53 8.11 -14.85
N LYS A 56 18.52 7.95 -13.98
CA LYS A 56 18.66 8.05 -12.51
C LYS A 56 19.72 7.12 -11.93
N SER A 57 19.62 5.81 -12.18
CA SER A 57 20.60 4.83 -11.68
C SER A 57 21.99 5.05 -12.27
N ALA A 58 22.08 5.59 -13.49
CA ALA A 58 23.36 5.98 -14.10
C ALA A 58 23.98 7.17 -13.35
N LEU A 59 23.20 8.22 -13.08
CA LEU A 59 23.62 9.36 -12.26
C LEU A 59 24.07 8.93 -10.87
N ALA A 60 23.30 8.06 -10.21
CA ALA A 60 23.64 7.52 -8.90
C ALA A 60 24.96 6.75 -8.92
N GLY A 61 25.19 5.93 -9.96
CA GLY A 61 26.45 5.21 -10.14
C GLY A 61 27.62 6.15 -10.46
N MET A 62 27.40 7.18 -11.27
CA MET A 62 28.40 8.22 -11.54
C MET A 62 28.80 8.99 -10.29
N LEU A 63 27.85 9.28 -9.38
CA LEU A 63 28.15 9.88 -8.08
C LEU A 63 29.08 8.97 -7.28
N VAL A 64 28.74 7.68 -7.16
CA VAL A 64 29.56 6.70 -6.43
C VAL A 64 30.96 6.58 -7.03
N GLY A 65 31.07 6.47 -8.36
CA GLY A 65 32.36 6.34 -9.04
C GLY A 65 33.24 7.59 -9.01
N ARG A 66 32.65 8.79 -8.82
CA ARG A 66 33.37 10.07 -8.74
C ARG A 66 33.67 10.51 -7.31
N SER A 67 32.97 9.95 -6.33
CA SER A 67 33.14 10.36 -4.93
C SER A 67 34.49 9.89 -4.41
N PRO A 68 35.32 10.78 -3.82
CA PRO A 68 36.65 10.43 -3.34
C PRO A 68 36.62 9.54 -2.09
N GLY A 69 35.48 9.42 -1.41
CA GLY A 69 35.32 8.56 -0.24
C GLY A 69 34.26 7.47 -0.41
N ASP A 70 34.16 6.60 0.59
CA ASP A 70 33.38 5.38 0.50
C ASP A 70 31.87 5.67 0.45
N SER A 71 31.20 5.08 -0.54
CA SER A 71 29.75 5.19 -0.72
C SER A 71 29.10 3.82 -0.57
N LEU A 72 27.96 3.78 0.11
CA LEU A 72 27.16 2.58 0.24
C LEU A 72 25.88 2.69 -0.57
N VAL A 73 25.55 1.64 -1.32
CA VAL A 73 24.34 1.56 -2.13
C VAL A 73 23.33 0.63 -1.48
N THR A 74 22.07 1.05 -1.45
CA THR A 74 20.95 0.21 -1.05
C THR A 74 19.77 0.37 -2.01
N ALA A 75 18.98 -0.69 -2.17
CA ALA A 75 17.82 -0.73 -3.06
C ALA A 75 16.87 -1.86 -2.65
N PRO A 76 15.59 -1.86 -3.06
CA PRO A 76 14.64 -2.93 -2.73
C PRO A 76 15.11 -4.33 -3.14
N ALA A 77 15.85 -4.43 -4.24
CA ALA A 77 16.46 -5.69 -4.70
C ALA A 77 17.80 -5.41 -5.36
N LYS A 78 18.80 -6.26 -5.09
CA LYS A 78 20.15 -6.12 -5.68
C LYS A 78 20.11 -6.10 -7.22
N ALA A 79 19.27 -6.94 -7.84
CA ALA A 79 19.12 -7.01 -9.30
C ALA A 79 18.67 -5.69 -9.95
N ALA A 80 18.06 -4.76 -9.19
CA ALA A 80 17.69 -3.45 -9.70
C ALA A 80 18.90 -2.51 -9.88
N THR A 81 20.06 -2.85 -9.30
CA THR A 81 21.24 -1.98 -9.24
C THR A 81 22.25 -2.22 -10.37
N ASP A 82 21.97 -3.09 -11.34
CA ASP A 82 22.93 -3.46 -12.40
C ASP A 82 23.46 -2.25 -13.19
N VAL A 83 22.59 -1.28 -13.49
CA VAL A 83 23.00 -0.04 -14.16
C VAL A 83 23.87 0.79 -13.23
N LEU A 84 23.47 0.97 -11.98
CA LEU A 84 24.21 1.74 -10.98
C LEU A 84 25.60 1.14 -10.77
N ALA A 85 25.69 -0.17 -10.55
CA ALA A 85 26.93 -0.91 -10.37
C ALA A 85 27.89 -0.74 -11.55
N ARG A 86 27.38 -0.73 -12.79
CA ARG A 86 28.20 -0.52 -13.99
C ARG A 86 28.87 0.86 -14.01
N TYR A 87 28.16 1.91 -13.61
CA TYR A 87 28.71 3.27 -13.58
C TYR A 87 29.58 3.53 -12.34
N ALA A 88 29.29 2.86 -11.23
CA ALA A 88 30.08 2.93 -10.00
C ALA A 88 31.42 2.17 -10.10
N GLY A 89 31.50 1.12 -10.93
CA GLY A 89 32.71 0.33 -11.11
C GLY A 89 33.12 -0.40 -9.83
N GLU A 90 34.40 -0.34 -9.49
CA GLU A 90 34.97 -1.01 -8.30
C GLU A 90 34.49 -0.38 -6.98
N SER A 91 34.03 0.87 -7.01
CA SER A 91 33.49 1.57 -5.84
C SER A 91 32.07 1.12 -5.45
N PHE A 92 31.48 0.16 -6.18
CA PHE A 92 30.14 -0.32 -5.91
C PHE A 92 30.11 -1.25 -4.69
N GLN A 93 29.57 -0.74 -3.57
CA GLN A 93 29.28 -1.52 -2.38
C GLN A 93 27.77 -1.58 -2.14
N PHE A 94 27.19 -2.78 -2.00
CA PHE A 94 25.75 -2.95 -1.85
C PHE A 94 25.38 -3.64 -0.54
N MET A 95 24.39 -3.08 0.16
CA MET A 95 23.73 -3.73 1.29
C MET A 95 22.21 -3.59 1.19
N ALA A 96 21.48 -4.69 1.41
CA ALA A 96 20.02 -4.66 1.39
C ALA A 96 19.48 -3.80 2.56
N PRO A 97 18.32 -3.12 2.41
CA PRO A 97 17.81 -2.18 3.42
C PRO A 97 17.68 -2.77 4.82
N ASP A 98 17.13 -3.99 4.93
CA ASP A 98 16.92 -4.66 6.22
C ASP A 98 18.25 -5.08 6.87
N ALA A 99 19.19 -5.59 6.07
CA ALA A 99 20.52 -5.94 6.54
C ALA A 99 21.28 -4.69 7.01
N LEU A 100 21.16 -3.60 6.27
CA LEU A 100 21.76 -2.32 6.60
C LEU A 100 21.22 -1.77 7.92
N ALA A 101 19.91 -1.85 8.15
CA ALA A 101 19.31 -1.43 9.40
C ALA A 101 19.67 -2.32 10.60
N ALA A 102 19.97 -3.60 10.38
CA ALA A 102 20.38 -4.54 11.41
C ALA A 102 21.87 -4.44 11.77
N GLU A 103 22.71 -3.93 10.86
CA GLU A 103 24.14 -3.75 11.10
C GLU A 103 24.39 -2.55 12.02
N HIS A 104 25.10 -2.75 13.12
CA HIS A 104 25.37 -1.71 14.12
C HIS A 104 26.77 -1.12 13.98
N ASP A 105 27.72 -1.87 13.44
CA ASP A 105 29.12 -1.47 13.31
C ASP A 105 29.47 -1.25 11.84
N LEU A 106 28.90 -0.19 11.25
CA LEU A 106 29.21 0.19 9.88
C LEU A 106 30.49 1.04 9.84
N PRO A 107 31.35 0.84 8.82
CA PRO A 107 32.39 1.80 8.47
C PRO A 107 31.83 3.21 8.27
N ALA A 108 32.67 4.22 8.43
CA ALA A 108 32.32 5.60 8.17
C ALA A 108 32.18 5.83 6.66
N TYR A 109 30.95 5.68 6.15
CA TYR A 109 30.60 5.99 4.78
C TYR A 109 30.25 7.47 4.60
N ASP A 110 30.70 8.02 3.48
CA ASP A 110 30.49 9.40 3.08
C ASP A 110 29.13 9.66 2.45
N TRP A 111 28.63 8.66 1.72
CA TRP A 111 27.34 8.69 1.05
C TRP A 111 26.56 7.41 1.29
N LEU A 112 25.25 7.56 1.51
CA LEU A 112 24.27 6.51 1.26
C LEU A 112 23.53 6.84 -0.02
N VAL A 113 23.52 5.91 -0.97
CA VAL A 113 22.77 6.01 -2.22
C VAL A 113 21.63 4.99 -2.17
N VAL A 114 20.40 5.48 -2.17
CA VAL A 114 19.18 4.67 -2.13
C VAL A 114 18.52 4.70 -3.51
N ASP A 115 18.64 3.62 -4.27
CA ASP A 115 17.98 3.50 -5.58
C ASP A 115 16.53 3.03 -5.41
N GLU A 116 15.59 3.68 -6.10
CA GLU A 116 14.13 3.44 -5.97
C GLU A 116 13.61 3.52 -4.53
N ALA A 117 13.96 4.62 -3.85
CA ALA A 117 13.64 4.87 -2.45
C ALA A 117 12.14 4.77 -2.11
N ALA A 118 11.25 5.10 -3.05
CA ALA A 118 9.79 5.01 -2.86
C ALA A 118 9.26 3.58 -2.67
N ALA A 119 10.07 2.56 -2.99
CA ALA A 119 9.73 1.16 -2.75
C ALA A 119 10.24 0.63 -1.40
N ILE A 120 10.99 1.42 -0.64
CA ILE A 120 11.46 1.09 0.71
C ILE A 120 10.47 1.68 1.75
N PRO A 121 10.08 0.93 2.79
CA PRO A 121 9.19 1.44 3.83
C PRO A 121 9.74 2.72 4.48
N ALA A 122 8.89 3.74 4.59
CA ALA A 122 9.25 5.05 5.13
C ALA A 122 9.94 5.03 6.51
N PRO A 123 9.52 4.19 7.49
CA PRO A 123 10.21 4.11 8.79
C PRO A 123 11.65 3.61 8.66
N LEU A 124 11.85 2.57 7.85
CA LEU A 124 13.17 2.02 7.56
C LEU A 124 14.03 3.06 6.86
N LEU A 125 13.50 3.74 5.85
CA LEU A 125 14.23 4.77 5.13
C LEU A 125 14.63 5.95 6.02
N ARG A 126 13.78 6.36 6.99
CA ARG A 126 14.15 7.38 7.99
C ARG A 126 15.34 6.93 8.84
N GLN A 127 15.27 5.71 9.38
CA GLN A 127 16.36 5.15 10.18
C GLN A 127 17.68 5.12 9.38
N LEU A 128 17.61 4.77 8.09
CA LEU A 128 18.79 4.78 7.23
C LEU A 128 19.29 6.20 6.96
N ILE A 129 18.41 7.16 6.67
CA ILE A 129 18.80 8.56 6.40
C ILE A 129 19.57 9.16 7.57
N ASP A 130 19.11 8.92 8.80
CA ASP A 130 19.68 9.54 10.00
C ASP A 130 21.09 9.01 10.34
N ARG A 131 21.53 7.92 9.70
CA ARG A 131 22.84 7.26 9.96
C ARG A 131 23.98 7.77 9.09
N PHE A 132 23.69 8.52 8.03
CA PHE A 132 24.70 8.92 7.05
C PHE A 132 24.74 10.45 6.90
N PRO A 133 25.94 11.05 6.69
CA PRO A 133 26.05 12.49 6.57
C PRO A 133 25.41 13.02 5.29
N ARG A 134 25.47 12.25 4.20
CA ARG A 134 24.93 12.59 2.88
C ARG A 134 24.13 11.43 2.33
N VAL A 135 22.92 11.71 1.87
CA VAL A 135 22.02 10.70 1.31
C VAL A 135 21.50 11.14 -0.04
N LEU A 136 21.68 10.30 -1.06
CA LEU A 136 21.02 10.45 -2.35
C LEU A 136 19.86 9.46 -2.45
N LEU A 137 18.66 9.99 -2.59
CA LEU A 137 17.46 9.20 -2.89
C LEU A 137 17.16 9.31 -4.39
N THR A 138 17.09 8.20 -5.10
CA THR A 138 16.49 8.20 -6.44
C THR A 138 15.08 7.63 -6.35
N THR A 139 14.17 8.14 -7.18
CA THR A 139 12.85 7.52 -7.31
C THR A 139 12.30 7.72 -8.71
N THR A 140 11.68 6.66 -9.25
CA THR A 140 10.89 6.81 -10.46
C THR A 140 9.58 7.54 -10.14
N VAL A 141 9.40 8.71 -10.73
CA VAL A 141 8.11 9.40 -10.82
C VAL A 141 7.57 9.20 -12.22
N GLN A 142 6.26 9.06 -12.36
CA GLN A 142 5.60 8.81 -13.65
C GLN A 142 5.96 7.45 -14.29
N GLY A 143 4.96 6.78 -14.86
CA GLY A 143 5.10 5.43 -15.41
C GLY A 143 4.44 4.33 -14.57
N TYR A 144 4.63 3.08 -14.99
CA TYR A 144 3.80 1.95 -14.56
C TYR A 144 4.08 1.43 -13.13
N GLU A 145 5.19 1.84 -12.52
CA GLU A 145 5.62 1.37 -11.19
C GLU A 145 5.01 2.22 -10.06
N GLY A 146 4.57 3.45 -10.36
CA GLY A 146 3.54 4.22 -9.61
C GLY A 146 3.78 4.52 -8.12
N THR A 147 5.02 4.53 -7.64
CA THR A 147 5.33 4.77 -6.21
C THR A 147 5.90 6.16 -5.90
N GLY A 148 6.48 6.87 -6.88
CA GLY A 148 7.25 8.08 -6.61
C GLY A 148 6.44 9.27 -6.06
N ARG A 149 5.20 9.49 -6.50
CA ARG A 149 4.48 10.73 -6.16
C ARG A 149 3.96 10.79 -4.73
N GLY A 150 3.30 9.72 -4.27
CA GLY A 150 2.86 9.62 -2.88
C GLY A 150 4.04 9.70 -1.91
N PHE A 151 5.18 9.12 -2.30
CA PHE A 151 6.44 9.24 -1.58
C PHE A 151 6.94 10.70 -1.51
N LEU A 152 6.96 11.44 -2.62
CA LEU A 152 7.37 12.85 -2.62
C LEU A 152 6.48 13.74 -1.75
N LEU A 153 5.16 13.59 -1.88
CA LEU A 153 4.21 14.45 -1.18
C LEU A 153 4.11 14.15 0.32
N LYS A 154 4.35 12.92 0.75
CA LYS A 154 4.19 12.51 2.16
C LYS A 154 5.50 12.29 2.88
N PHE A 155 6.47 11.61 2.27
CA PHE A 155 7.75 11.32 2.91
C PHE A 155 8.73 12.47 2.71
N CYS A 156 9.01 12.87 1.46
CA CYS A 156 9.98 13.94 1.19
C CYS A 156 9.56 15.30 1.77
N ALA A 157 8.25 15.56 1.89
CA ALA A 157 7.74 16.75 2.57
C ALA A 157 8.09 16.81 4.07
N THR A 158 8.43 15.68 4.70
CA THR A 158 8.81 15.59 6.12
C THR A 158 10.32 15.61 6.34
N LEU A 159 11.13 15.72 5.29
CA LEU A 159 12.59 15.81 5.39
C LEU A 159 13.01 17.29 5.45
N PRO A 160 13.71 17.72 6.51
CA PRO A 160 14.20 19.10 6.59
C PRO A 160 15.28 19.35 5.53
N SER A 161 15.26 20.53 4.91
CA SER A 161 16.29 21.00 3.97
C SER A 161 16.63 20.04 2.82
N LEU A 162 15.63 19.29 2.32
CA LEU A 162 15.76 18.37 1.20
C LEU A 162 16.11 19.11 -0.10
N ARG A 163 17.24 18.78 -0.72
CA ARG A 163 17.58 19.24 -2.08
C ARG A 163 16.82 18.41 -3.10
N ARG A 164 16.10 19.05 -4.03
CA ARG A 164 15.27 18.36 -5.04
C ARG A 164 15.83 18.61 -6.42
N PHE A 165 16.00 17.54 -7.18
CA PHE A 165 16.46 17.55 -8.56
C PHE A 165 15.54 16.69 -9.43
N ALA A 166 15.42 17.03 -10.71
CA ALA A 166 14.67 16.26 -11.69
C ALA A 166 15.54 15.94 -12.91
N LEU A 167 15.28 14.80 -13.54
CA LEU A 167 15.82 14.47 -14.87
C LEU A 167 14.64 14.29 -15.82
N ASP A 168 14.65 15.06 -16.91
CA ASP A 168 13.56 15.12 -17.87
C ASP A 168 13.99 14.59 -19.24
N THR A 169 15.28 14.69 -19.58
CA THR A 169 15.80 14.28 -20.89
C THR A 169 15.95 12.75 -21.00
N PRO A 170 15.27 12.08 -21.96
CA PRO A 170 15.46 10.65 -22.20
C PRO A 170 16.87 10.32 -22.67
N ILE A 171 17.45 9.24 -22.12
CA ILE A 171 18.77 8.75 -22.53
C ILE A 171 18.71 7.52 -23.46
N ARG A 172 17.52 6.93 -23.63
CA ARG A 172 17.32 5.70 -24.41
C ARG A 172 16.63 5.93 -25.76
N TRP A 173 16.03 7.10 -25.93
CA TRP A 173 15.30 7.51 -27.13
C TRP A 173 15.38 9.04 -27.25
N ALA A 174 14.89 9.61 -28.34
CA ALA A 174 14.94 11.04 -28.58
C ALA A 174 13.89 11.78 -27.75
N LEU A 175 14.20 13.03 -27.37
CA LEU A 175 13.20 13.93 -26.78
C LEU A 175 12.00 14.07 -27.73
N GLY A 176 10.81 13.93 -27.16
CA GLY A 176 9.56 14.04 -27.90
C GLY A 176 9.23 12.84 -28.78
N ASP A 177 9.67 11.65 -28.37
CA ASP A 177 9.30 10.39 -29.00
C ASP A 177 7.76 10.24 -29.06
N PRO A 178 7.16 9.97 -30.24
CA PRO A 178 5.72 9.91 -30.38
C PRO A 178 5.09 8.66 -29.72
N LEU A 179 5.85 7.57 -29.56
CA LEU A 179 5.39 6.37 -28.88
C LEU A 179 5.35 6.60 -27.37
N GLU A 180 6.37 7.24 -26.79
CA GLU A 180 6.36 7.67 -25.39
C GLU A 180 5.13 8.53 -25.09
N HIS A 181 4.93 9.61 -25.87
CA HIS A 181 3.75 10.46 -25.71
C HIS A 181 2.42 9.71 -25.87
N ALA A 182 2.34 8.75 -26.80
CA ALA A 182 1.12 7.96 -26.97
C ALA A 182 0.85 7.08 -25.74
N VAL A 183 1.89 6.43 -25.20
CA VAL A 183 1.79 5.60 -24.00
C VAL A 183 1.40 6.44 -22.78
N ASP A 184 2.05 7.59 -22.57
CA ASP A 184 1.77 8.49 -21.46
C ASP A 184 0.33 8.99 -21.47
N ARG A 185 -0.16 9.38 -22.65
CA ARG A 185 -1.55 9.83 -22.83
C ARG A 185 -2.59 8.73 -22.61
N ILE A 186 -2.30 7.50 -23.07
CA ILE A 186 -3.22 6.37 -22.90
C ILE A 186 -3.30 5.94 -21.42
N MET A 187 -2.14 5.93 -20.75
CA MET A 187 -2.02 5.46 -19.37
C MET A 187 -2.26 6.56 -18.33
N LEU A 188 -2.42 7.81 -18.76
CA LEU A 188 -2.53 9.00 -17.91
C LEU A 188 -1.37 9.09 -16.91
N PHE A 189 -0.14 8.95 -17.41
CA PHE A 189 1.07 9.09 -16.58
C PHE A 189 1.39 10.55 -16.23
N ASP A 190 0.81 11.51 -16.96
CA ASP A 190 0.94 12.93 -16.67
C ASP A 190 0.46 13.25 -15.26
N GLU A 191 1.18 14.13 -14.59
CA GLU A 191 0.78 14.64 -13.30
C GLU A 191 -0.43 15.58 -13.41
N PRO A 192 -1.44 15.49 -12.52
CA PRO A 192 -2.38 16.59 -12.38
C PRO A 192 -1.62 17.81 -11.92
N ASP A 193 -1.91 18.91 -12.60
CA ASP A 193 -1.64 20.25 -12.09
C ASP A 193 -2.40 20.42 -10.76
N LEU A 194 -1.66 20.39 -9.66
CA LEU A 194 -2.15 20.68 -8.32
C LEU A 194 -1.76 22.09 -7.86
N GLU A 195 -1.13 22.88 -8.74
CA GLU A 195 -0.84 24.29 -8.49
C GLU A 195 -2.10 25.14 -8.68
N GLN A 196 -2.99 24.69 -9.58
CA GLN A 196 -4.28 25.33 -9.78
C GLN A 196 -5.21 25.13 -8.56
N PHE A 197 -5.35 26.18 -7.76
CA PHE A 197 -6.28 26.21 -6.63
C PHE A 197 -7.74 26.12 -7.11
N PRO A 198 -8.50 25.07 -6.75
CA PRO A 198 -9.93 24.99 -7.08
C PRO A 198 -10.70 26.07 -6.32
N GLN A 199 -11.45 26.93 -7.00
CA GLN A 199 -12.21 28.04 -6.40
C GLN A 199 -13.70 27.74 -6.29
N GLY A 200 -14.34 28.26 -5.24
CA GLY A 200 -15.77 28.11 -4.99
C GLY A 200 -16.12 26.95 -4.06
N ASP A 201 -17.42 26.70 -3.93
CA ASP A 201 -17.98 25.68 -3.06
C ASP A 201 -18.03 24.30 -3.75
N PRO A 202 -17.79 23.20 -2.99
CA PRO A 202 -17.82 21.86 -3.55
C PRO A 202 -19.24 21.43 -3.93
N VAL A 203 -19.45 21.10 -5.21
CA VAL A 203 -20.66 20.44 -5.70
C VAL A 203 -20.40 18.95 -5.79
N LEU A 204 -21.08 18.17 -4.93
CA LEU A 204 -20.97 16.72 -4.94
C LEU A 204 -21.90 16.10 -5.98
N GLN A 205 -21.38 15.10 -6.70
CA GLN A 205 -22.15 14.33 -7.67
C GLN A 205 -21.71 12.87 -7.70
N VAL A 206 -22.70 11.98 -7.82
CA VAL A 206 -22.46 10.57 -8.17
C VAL A 206 -22.08 10.51 -9.65
N VAL A 207 -21.05 9.75 -9.97
CA VAL A 207 -20.52 9.57 -11.33
C VAL A 207 -20.53 8.08 -11.65
N GLU A 208 -21.09 7.74 -12.81
CA GLU A 208 -21.20 6.36 -13.28
C GLU A 208 -20.21 6.10 -14.42
N GLN A 209 -19.82 4.84 -14.64
CA GLN A 209 -18.91 4.51 -15.74
C GLN A 209 -19.47 4.88 -17.13
N ALA A 210 -20.79 4.95 -17.27
CA ALA A 210 -21.44 5.41 -18.50
C ALA A 210 -21.10 6.89 -18.83
N ASP A 211 -20.76 7.71 -17.82
CA ASP A 211 -20.43 9.12 -17.99
C ASP A 211 -19.04 9.34 -18.59
N TRP A 212 -18.17 8.32 -18.60
CA TRP A 212 -16.82 8.39 -19.20
C TRP A 212 -16.83 8.88 -20.64
N SER A 213 -17.84 8.47 -21.42
CA SER A 213 -18.02 8.89 -22.80
C SER A 213 -18.47 10.35 -22.94
N ARG A 214 -19.22 10.86 -21.95
CA ARG A 214 -19.85 12.20 -21.98
C ARG A 214 -18.95 13.26 -21.37
N LYS A 215 -18.22 12.92 -20.30
CA LYS A 215 -17.37 13.81 -19.51
C LYS A 215 -15.97 13.21 -19.31
N PRO A 216 -15.20 12.98 -20.40
CA PRO A 216 -13.88 12.33 -20.31
C PRO A 216 -12.86 13.13 -19.49
N GLU A 217 -12.97 14.46 -19.44
CA GLU A 217 -12.04 15.28 -18.64
C GLU A 217 -12.27 15.11 -17.14
N GLN A 218 -13.52 14.98 -16.70
CA GLN A 218 -13.83 14.70 -15.30
C GLN A 218 -13.24 13.37 -14.84
N LEU A 219 -13.38 12.32 -15.66
CA LEU A 219 -12.73 11.04 -15.44
C LEU A 219 -11.22 11.18 -15.24
N LYS A 220 -10.53 11.88 -16.15
CA LYS A 220 -9.09 12.08 -16.08
C LYS A 220 -8.70 12.83 -14.81
N GLN A 221 -9.41 13.90 -14.46
CA GLN A 221 -9.14 14.68 -13.25
C GLN A 221 -9.34 13.82 -11.98
N MET A 222 -10.44 13.06 -11.90
CA MET A 222 -10.69 12.14 -10.79
C MET A 222 -9.59 11.10 -10.67
N TYR A 223 -9.23 10.42 -11.77
CA TYR A 223 -8.18 9.41 -11.74
C TYR A 223 -6.83 9.99 -11.32
N ARG A 224 -6.45 11.15 -11.87
CA ARG A 224 -5.21 11.85 -11.50
C ARG A 224 -5.17 12.24 -10.03
N LEU A 225 -6.29 12.69 -9.46
CA LEU A 225 -6.39 13.02 -8.03
C LEU A 225 -6.27 11.76 -7.16
N LEU A 226 -6.99 10.69 -7.50
CA LEU A 226 -6.97 9.40 -6.80
C LEU A 226 -5.63 8.68 -6.92
N SER A 227 -4.92 8.86 -8.02
CA SER A 227 -3.59 8.29 -8.24
C SER A 227 -2.55 9.07 -7.43
N GLY A 228 -2.60 10.40 -7.45
CA GLY A 228 -1.65 11.27 -6.75
C GLY A 228 -1.62 11.13 -5.23
N ALA A 229 -2.76 10.82 -4.59
CA ALA A 229 -2.87 10.79 -3.12
C ALA A 229 -2.39 9.49 -2.45
N HIS A 230 -2.09 8.45 -3.22
CA HIS A 230 -1.77 7.11 -2.71
C HIS A 230 -0.29 6.75 -2.90
N TYR A 231 0.26 5.98 -1.96
CA TYR A 231 1.66 5.53 -2.00
C TYR A 231 1.99 4.60 -3.17
N ARG A 232 0.99 3.92 -3.72
CA ARG A 232 1.15 3.03 -4.87
C ARG A 232 -0.01 3.21 -5.84
N THR A 233 0.33 3.41 -7.09
CA THR A 233 -0.58 3.40 -8.22
C THR A 233 -0.09 2.39 -9.25
N SER A 234 -1.00 1.90 -10.07
CA SER A 234 -0.65 1.03 -11.19
C SER A 234 -1.58 1.36 -12.36
N PRO A 235 -1.12 1.20 -13.62
CA PRO A 235 -2.01 1.24 -14.78
C PRO A 235 -3.19 0.26 -14.67
N LEU A 236 -3.07 -0.79 -13.85
CA LEU A 236 -4.19 -1.67 -13.54
C LEU A 236 -5.33 -0.97 -12.82
N ASP A 237 -5.05 0.06 -12.01
CA ASP A 237 -6.08 0.85 -11.36
C ASP A 237 -6.86 1.68 -12.38
N TRP A 238 -6.16 2.25 -13.38
CA TRP A 238 -6.79 2.93 -14.51
C TRP A 238 -7.74 1.99 -15.26
N ARG A 239 -7.24 0.81 -15.63
CA ARG A 239 -8.05 -0.21 -16.31
C ARG A 239 -9.24 -0.65 -15.47
N ARG A 240 -9.09 -0.82 -14.16
CA ARG A 240 -10.21 -1.18 -13.28
C ARG A 240 -11.27 -0.08 -13.25
N MET A 241 -10.87 1.18 -13.16
CA MET A 241 -11.79 2.32 -13.17
C MET A 241 -12.62 2.38 -14.48
N LEU A 242 -11.99 2.05 -15.61
CA LEU A 242 -12.65 2.01 -16.92
C LEU A 242 -13.58 0.80 -17.10
N ASP A 243 -13.07 -0.42 -16.84
CA ASP A 243 -13.68 -1.65 -17.37
C ASP A 243 -14.24 -2.60 -16.30
N ALA A 244 -13.76 -2.51 -15.05
CA ALA A 244 -14.21 -3.46 -14.04
C ALA A 244 -15.68 -3.20 -13.69
N PRO A 245 -16.49 -4.25 -13.46
CA PRO A 245 -17.86 -4.08 -12.97
C PRO A 245 -17.87 -3.68 -11.49
N GLY A 246 -19.02 -3.18 -11.02
CA GLY A 246 -19.24 -2.86 -9.59
C GLY A 246 -18.37 -1.73 -9.08
N GLN A 247 -17.99 -0.78 -9.95
CA GLN A 247 -17.20 0.40 -9.60
C GLN A 247 -18.14 1.60 -9.50
N HIS A 248 -18.06 2.33 -8.38
CA HIS A 248 -18.91 3.48 -8.11
C HIS A 248 -18.05 4.69 -7.75
N PHE A 249 -18.45 5.88 -8.20
CA PHE A 249 -17.64 7.08 -8.03
C PHE A 249 -18.45 8.26 -7.53
N ILE A 250 -17.80 9.11 -6.74
CA ILE A 250 -18.31 10.43 -6.35
C ILE A 250 -17.22 11.46 -6.65
N ALA A 251 -17.61 12.56 -7.28
CA ALA A 251 -16.76 13.72 -7.49
C ALA A 251 -17.26 14.90 -6.67
N ALA A 252 -16.33 15.70 -6.16
CA ALA A 252 -16.56 17.02 -5.62
C ALA A 252 -15.96 18.05 -6.58
N ASN A 253 -16.80 18.73 -7.34
CA ASN A 253 -16.36 19.70 -8.35
C ASN A 253 -16.46 21.13 -7.81
N MET A 254 -15.57 21.99 -8.27
CA MET A 254 -15.51 23.42 -7.98
C MET A 254 -15.31 24.13 -9.32
N GLY A 255 -16.43 24.53 -9.92
CA GLY A 255 -16.47 24.87 -11.35
C GLY A 255 -16.08 23.65 -12.20
N GLU A 256 -15.09 23.83 -13.08
CA GLU A 256 -14.59 22.81 -14.00
C GLU A 256 -13.52 21.88 -13.39
N LEU A 257 -13.11 22.14 -12.14
CA LEU A 257 -12.05 21.40 -11.46
C LEU A 257 -12.62 20.39 -10.46
N CYS A 258 -12.07 19.18 -10.48
CA CYS A 258 -12.34 18.13 -9.50
C CYS A 258 -11.46 18.33 -8.27
N ALA A 259 -12.04 18.87 -7.20
CA ALA A 259 -11.36 19.11 -5.93
C ALA A 259 -11.41 17.90 -4.97
N GLY A 260 -12.25 16.90 -5.26
CA GLY A 260 -12.34 15.68 -4.49
C GLY A 260 -12.86 14.52 -5.33
N ALA A 261 -12.35 13.33 -5.06
CA ALA A 261 -12.79 12.10 -5.71
C ALA A 261 -12.87 10.95 -4.70
N LEU A 262 -13.90 10.14 -4.83
CA LEU A 262 -14.12 8.91 -4.06
C LEU A 262 -14.39 7.78 -5.05
N TRP A 263 -13.70 6.66 -4.88
CA TRP A 263 -13.88 5.45 -5.68
C TRP A 263 -14.20 4.27 -4.76
N MET A 264 -15.30 3.60 -5.06
CA MET A 264 -15.83 2.48 -4.31
C MET A 264 -15.99 1.23 -5.19
N VAL A 265 -15.92 0.06 -4.56
CA VAL A 265 -15.97 -1.25 -5.20
C VAL A 265 -16.96 -2.15 -4.46
N GLU A 266 -17.87 -2.76 -5.19
CA GLU A 266 -18.80 -3.76 -4.63
C GLU A 266 -18.03 -5.00 -4.15
N GLU A 267 -18.39 -5.48 -2.96
CA GLU A 267 -17.85 -6.69 -2.36
C GLU A 267 -18.96 -7.48 -1.63
N GLY A 268 -18.71 -8.76 -1.37
CA GLY A 268 -19.64 -9.61 -0.65
C GLY A 268 -20.71 -10.22 -1.55
N GLY A 269 -21.84 -10.64 -0.97
CA GLY A 269 -22.86 -11.38 -1.71
C GLY A 269 -22.42 -12.79 -2.12
N LEU A 270 -21.44 -13.37 -1.42
CA LEU A 270 -20.96 -14.73 -1.70
C LEU A 270 -22.01 -15.77 -1.26
N ASP A 271 -22.04 -16.93 -1.93
CA ASP A 271 -22.83 -18.08 -1.49
C ASP A 271 -22.43 -18.50 -0.07
N GLU A 272 -23.39 -18.96 0.74
CA GLU A 272 -23.13 -19.37 2.13
C GLU A 272 -22.03 -20.43 2.24
N ASN A 273 -22.06 -21.44 1.36
CA ASN A 273 -21.04 -22.50 1.32
C ASN A 273 -19.64 -21.94 1.03
N LEU A 274 -19.56 -20.95 0.14
CA LEU A 274 -18.30 -20.29 -0.17
C LEU A 274 -17.83 -19.43 1.01
N SER A 275 -18.72 -18.68 1.66
CA SER A 275 -18.41 -17.88 2.87
C SER A 275 -17.87 -18.77 3.99
N ARG A 276 -18.53 -19.89 4.28
CA ARG A 276 -18.06 -20.88 5.28
C ARG A 276 -16.71 -21.49 4.91
N SER A 277 -16.49 -21.79 3.62
CA SER A 277 -15.20 -22.30 3.13
C SER A 277 -14.07 -21.28 3.25
N VAL A 278 -14.37 -19.99 3.05
CA VAL A 278 -13.42 -18.88 3.28
C VAL A 278 -13.12 -18.75 4.76
N TRP A 279 -14.15 -18.75 5.61
CA TRP A 279 -14.00 -18.69 7.06
C TRP A 279 -13.18 -19.87 7.61
N ALA A 280 -13.36 -21.07 7.07
CA ALA A 280 -12.58 -22.25 7.46
C ALA A 280 -11.15 -22.26 6.89
N GLY A 281 -10.81 -21.36 5.97
CA GLY A 281 -9.50 -21.26 5.34
C GLY A 281 -9.25 -22.23 4.17
N PHE A 282 -10.30 -22.88 3.63
CA PHE A 282 -10.19 -23.82 2.50
C PHE A 282 -10.23 -23.13 1.12
N ARG A 283 -10.73 -21.90 1.06
CA ARG A 283 -10.89 -21.12 -0.18
C ARG A 283 -10.43 -19.69 0.03
N ARG A 284 -9.88 -19.09 -1.02
CA ARG A 284 -9.52 -17.67 -1.07
C ARG A 284 -9.85 -17.11 -2.46
N PRO A 285 -11.09 -16.66 -2.68
CA PRO A 285 -11.51 -16.13 -3.98
C PRO A 285 -10.76 -14.83 -4.32
N ARG A 286 -10.68 -14.51 -5.61
CA ARG A 286 -10.17 -13.22 -6.09
C ARG A 286 -11.23 -12.13 -5.89
N GLY A 287 -10.81 -10.88 -5.67
CA GLY A 287 -11.71 -9.77 -5.33
C GLY A 287 -12.21 -9.85 -3.88
N ASN A 288 -13.21 -9.06 -3.48
CA ASN A 288 -13.84 -9.14 -2.16
C ASN A 288 -12.85 -8.99 -0.99
N LEU A 289 -12.00 -7.96 -1.00
CA LEU A 289 -10.90 -7.83 -0.05
C LEU A 289 -11.39 -7.78 1.41
N VAL A 290 -12.31 -6.88 1.73
CA VAL A 290 -12.83 -6.73 3.10
C VAL A 290 -13.82 -7.85 3.39
N ALA A 291 -14.76 -8.13 2.50
CA ALA A 291 -15.76 -9.19 2.71
C ALA A 291 -15.12 -10.57 2.98
N GLN A 292 -14.10 -10.97 2.21
CA GLN A 292 -13.37 -12.22 2.47
C GLN A 292 -12.54 -12.14 3.76
N SER A 293 -12.01 -10.97 4.11
CA SER A 293 -11.16 -10.80 5.30
C SER A 293 -12.00 -10.89 6.57
N LEU A 294 -13.22 -10.36 6.56
CA LEU A 294 -14.18 -10.52 7.64
C LEU A 294 -14.53 -12.00 7.85
N ALA A 295 -14.73 -12.78 6.79
CA ALA A 295 -14.93 -14.22 6.95
C ALA A 295 -13.66 -14.96 7.43
N ALA A 296 -12.52 -14.72 6.78
CA ALA A 296 -11.27 -15.46 7.05
C ALA A 296 -10.61 -15.12 8.40
N HIS A 297 -10.82 -13.90 8.91
CA HIS A 297 -10.15 -13.41 10.11
C HIS A 297 -11.10 -12.88 11.20
N GLY A 298 -12.37 -12.62 10.86
CA GLY A 298 -13.40 -12.26 11.82
C GLY A 298 -14.08 -13.48 12.44
N GLY A 299 -15.08 -13.23 13.28
CA GLY A 299 -15.81 -14.27 14.01
C GLY A 299 -16.89 -14.94 13.17
N SER A 300 -17.58 -14.20 12.29
CA SER A 300 -18.77 -14.70 11.60
C SER A 300 -18.48 -15.53 10.33
N PRO A 301 -18.90 -16.81 10.26
CA PRO A 301 -18.74 -17.65 9.05
C PRO A 301 -19.53 -17.16 7.84
N LEU A 302 -20.57 -16.36 8.06
CA LEU A 302 -21.45 -15.83 7.02
C LEU A 302 -21.14 -14.37 6.69
N ALA A 303 -20.08 -13.77 7.24
CA ALA A 303 -19.77 -12.36 7.01
C ALA A 303 -19.67 -11.97 5.52
N ALA A 304 -19.20 -12.88 4.66
CA ALA A 304 -19.02 -12.62 3.24
C ALA A 304 -20.32 -12.73 2.42
N THR A 305 -21.44 -13.17 3.01
CA THR A 305 -22.74 -13.20 2.32
C THR A 305 -23.39 -11.82 2.27
N LEU A 306 -23.08 -10.95 3.24
CA LEU A 306 -23.54 -9.56 3.24
C LEU A 306 -22.87 -8.76 2.11
N ARG A 307 -23.60 -7.79 1.57
CA ARG A 307 -23.16 -6.95 0.45
C ARG A 307 -22.52 -5.67 0.99
N GLY A 308 -21.24 -5.49 0.74
CA GLY A 308 -20.48 -4.31 1.11
C GLY A 308 -20.18 -3.42 -0.08
N LEU A 309 -20.03 -2.12 0.17
CA LEU A 309 -19.42 -1.20 -0.78
C LEU A 309 -18.13 -0.65 -0.16
N ARG A 310 -16.99 -1.15 -0.64
CA ARG A 310 -15.67 -0.78 -0.10
C ARG A 310 -15.19 0.51 -0.74
N ILE A 311 -14.89 1.51 0.08
CA ILE A 311 -14.14 2.68 -0.36
C ILE A 311 -12.69 2.24 -0.65
N SER A 312 -12.35 2.20 -1.93
CA SER A 312 -11.04 1.78 -2.42
C SER A 312 -10.05 2.93 -2.40
N ARG A 313 -10.49 4.13 -2.81
CA ARG A 313 -9.68 5.34 -2.80
C ARG A 313 -10.53 6.55 -2.45
N ILE A 314 -9.95 7.48 -1.70
CA ILE A 314 -10.51 8.79 -1.43
C ILE A 314 -9.38 9.81 -1.50
N ALA A 315 -9.60 10.91 -2.21
CA ALA A 315 -8.62 11.97 -2.34
C ALA A 315 -9.33 13.33 -2.36
N VAL A 316 -8.70 14.32 -1.70
CA VAL A 316 -9.10 15.72 -1.71
C VAL A 316 -7.88 16.53 -2.10
N HIS A 317 -8.09 17.55 -2.94
CA HIS A 317 -7.05 18.46 -3.39
C HIS A 317 -6.25 18.99 -2.19
N PRO A 318 -4.89 18.97 -2.20
CA PRO A 318 -4.09 19.30 -1.02
C PRO A 318 -4.42 20.65 -0.39
N GLN A 319 -4.69 21.66 -1.21
CA GLN A 319 -5.01 23.02 -0.77
C GLN A 319 -6.46 23.20 -0.27
N ARG A 320 -7.33 22.19 -0.45
CA ARG A 320 -8.74 22.19 0.02
C ARG A 320 -9.01 21.11 1.08
N GLN A 321 -7.94 20.55 1.65
CA GLN A 321 -8.06 19.60 2.75
C GLN A 321 -8.60 20.30 4.01
N ARG A 322 -9.18 19.53 4.94
CA ARG A 322 -9.76 20.03 6.20
C ARG A 322 -10.99 20.93 6.03
N GLU A 323 -11.53 21.08 4.82
CA GLU A 323 -12.82 21.73 4.53
C GLU A 323 -14.01 20.76 4.50
N HIS A 324 -13.91 19.61 5.18
CA HIS A 324 -14.95 18.56 5.23
C HIS A 324 -15.36 17.91 3.90
N ILE A 325 -14.78 18.28 2.75
CA ILE A 325 -15.09 17.70 1.41
C ILE A 325 -15.09 16.17 1.42
N GLY A 326 -14.05 15.56 1.98
CA GLY A 326 -13.94 14.09 2.08
C GLY A 326 -15.06 13.46 2.90
N ALA A 327 -15.44 14.08 4.02
CA ALA A 327 -16.53 13.59 4.86
C ALA A 327 -17.89 13.73 4.14
N SER A 328 -18.10 14.84 3.42
CA SER A 328 -19.32 15.06 2.63
C SER A 328 -19.45 14.04 1.49
N MET A 329 -18.36 13.67 0.81
CA MET A 329 -18.37 12.58 -0.19
C MET A 329 -18.74 11.23 0.44
N VAL A 330 -18.23 10.92 1.63
CA VAL A 330 -18.58 9.69 2.37
C VAL A 330 -20.05 9.69 2.80
N GLN A 331 -20.59 10.84 3.20
CA GLN A 331 -22.01 10.98 3.53
C GLN A 331 -22.89 10.74 2.30
N LEU A 332 -22.53 11.28 1.13
CA LEU A 332 -23.25 11.01 -0.11
C LEU A 332 -23.16 9.52 -0.51
N ALA A 333 -21.98 8.89 -0.35
CA ALA A 333 -21.82 7.46 -0.56
C ALA A 333 -22.75 6.64 0.35
N ARG A 334 -22.85 7.00 1.63
CA ARG A 334 -23.75 6.36 2.60
C ARG A 334 -25.21 6.45 2.15
N GLN A 335 -25.62 7.61 1.66
CA GLN A 335 -26.99 7.83 1.17
C GLN A 335 -27.27 6.99 -0.08
N ALA A 336 -26.37 7.00 -1.05
CA ALA A 336 -26.51 6.26 -2.31
C ALA A 336 -26.50 4.73 -2.10
N ALA A 337 -25.72 4.22 -1.15
CA ALA A 337 -25.56 2.78 -0.93
C ALA A 337 -26.71 2.12 -0.14
N LYS A 338 -27.46 2.90 0.66
CA LYS A 338 -28.42 2.41 1.67
C LYS A 338 -29.48 1.43 1.14
N ALA A 339 -29.86 1.53 -0.13
CA ALA A 339 -30.88 0.68 -0.73
C ALA A 339 -30.37 -0.69 -1.25
N ARG A 340 -29.04 -0.88 -1.36
CA ARG A 340 -28.45 -2.03 -2.07
C ARG A 340 -27.36 -2.77 -1.30
N HIS A 341 -26.84 -2.17 -0.23
CA HIS A 341 -25.69 -2.67 0.52
C HIS A 341 -25.96 -2.63 2.02
N ASP A 342 -25.36 -3.59 2.72
CA ASP A 342 -25.47 -3.77 4.17
C ASP A 342 -24.51 -2.84 4.94
N TYR A 343 -23.37 -2.50 4.33
CA TYR A 343 -22.36 -1.64 4.95
C TYR A 343 -21.47 -0.95 3.90
N LEU A 344 -20.89 0.19 4.29
CA LEU A 344 -19.66 0.71 3.69
C LEU A 344 -18.45 0.15 4.44
N SER A 345 -17.34 -0.05 3.74
CA SER A 345 -16.10 -0.53 4.37
C SER A 345 -14.86 0.19 3.86
N VAL A 346 -13.81 0.18 4.68
CA VAL A 346 -12.47 0.67 4.34
C VAL A 346 -11.41 -0.33 4.78
N SER A 347 -10.31 -0.39 4.03
CA SER A 347 -9.08 -1.09 4.40
C SER A 347 -7.91 -0.13 4.17
N PHE A 348 -7.16 0.22 5.22
CA PHE A 348 -6.15 1.27 5.15
C PHE A 348 -4.96 0.99 6.08
N GLY A 349 -3.79 1.54 5.77
CA GLY A 349 -2.65 1.53 6.71
C GLY A 349 -2.95 2.42 7.92
N TYR A 350 -2.99 1.83 9.11
CA TYR A 350 -3.40 2.51 10.33
C TYR A 350 -2.44 3.66 10.69
N THR A 351 -3.00 4.85 10.87
CA THR A 351 -2.38 6.01 11.52
C THR A 351 -3.47 6.71 12.32
N ASP A 352 -3.10 7.40 13.40
CA ASP A 352 -4.08 8.12 14.24
C ASP A 352 -4.86 9.18 13.45
N GLU A 353 -4.19 9.88 12.53
CA GLU A 353 -4.82 10.90 11.69
C GLU A 353 -5.88 10.31 10.75
N LEU A 354 -5.52 9.24 10.03
CA LEU A 354 -6.43 8.60 9.09
C LEU A 354 -7.57 7.87 9.82
N TRP A 355 -7.30 7.26 10.97
CA TRP A 355 -8.34 6.66 11.80
C TRP A 355 -9.34 7.71 12.29
N ARG A 356 -8.88 8.85 12.82
CA ARG A 356 -9.77 9.95 13.24
C ARG A 356 -10.65 10.45 12.10
N PHE A 357 -10.15 10.50 10.87
CA PHE A 357 -10.97 10.83 9.71
C PHE A 357 -12.12 9.84 9.53
N TRP A 358 -11.82 8.53 9.48
CA TRP A 358 -12.85 7.49 9.30
C TRP A 358 -13.83 7.44 10.47
N GLN A 359 -13.35 7.57 11.70
CA GLN A 359 -14.17 7.62 12.89
C GLN A 359 -15.16 8.79 12.86
N ARG A 360 -14.72 9.98 12.43
CA ARG A 360 -15.60 11.16 12.26
C ARG A 360 -16.64 10.97 11.15
N CYS A 361 -16.35 10.13 10.17
CA CYS A 361 -17.30 9.71 9.15
C CYS A 361 -18.28 8.62 9.65
N GLY A 362 -18.15 8.17 10.89
CA GLY A 362 -19.02 7.16 11.53
C GLY A 362 -18.58 5.71 11.31
N PHE A 363 -17.35 5.47 10.85
CA PHE A 363 -16.82 4.11 10.75
C PHE A 363 -16.36 3.59 12.11
N GLU A 364 -16.61 2.32 12.36
CA GLU A 364 -16.17 1.58 13.54
C GLU A 364 -15.06 0.60 13.18
N LEU A 365 -13.99 0.57 13.99
CA LEU A 365 -12.84 -0.29 13.76
C LEU A 365 -13.21 -1.73 14.12
N VAL A 366 -13.06 -2.65 13.16
CA VAL A 366 -13.44 -4.06 13.34
C VAL A 366 -12.25 -5.01 13.28
N ARG A 367 -11.12 -4.60 12.71
CA ARG A 367 -9.93 -5.45 12.60
C ARG A 367 -8.65 -4.66 12.45
N ILE A 368 -7.58 -5.17 13.08
CA ILE A 368 -6.19 -4.81 12.81
C ILE A 368 -5.46 -6.06 12.31
N GLY A 369 -4.69 -5.92 11.22
CA GLY A 369 -3.86 -6.96 10.66
C GLY A 369 -2.61 -7.20 11.51
N SER A 370 -2.09 -8.43 11.45
CA SER A 370 -0.99 -8.87 12.31
C SER A 370 0.41 -8.47 11.82
N TYR A 371 0.50 -7.92 10.61
CA TYR A 371 1.77 -7.61 9.96
C TYR A 371 1.74 -6.20 9.39
N LYS A 372 2.88 -5.51 9.46
CA LYS A 372 3.09 -4.22 8.80
C LYS A 372 3.17 -4.42 7.29
N GLU A 373 2.51 -3.57 6.53
CA GLU A 373 2.64 -3.57 5.07
C GLU A 373 4.05 -3.11 4.68
N ALA A 374 4.69 -3.82 3.76
CA ALA A 374 6.07 -3.53 3.33
C ALA A 374 6.24 -2.11 2.77
N SER A 375 5.22 -1.54 2.13
CA SER A 375 5.31 -0.20 1.54
C SER A 375 5.07 0.93 2.53
N SER A 376 4.06 0.79 3.41
CA SER A 376 3.66 1.87 4.32
C SER A 376 4.29 1.76 5.71
N GLY A 377 4.81 0.59 6.08
CA GLY A 377 5.25 0.30 7.45
C GLY A 377 4.11 0.28 8.48
N CYS A 378 2.85 0.40 8.03
CA CYS A 378 1.68 0.47 8.89
C CYS A 378 0.98 -0.88 8.98
N TYR A 379 0.31 -1.17 10.10
CA TYR A 379 -0.62 -2.29 10.18
C TYR A 379 -1.87 -2.00 9.35
N SER A 380 -2.35 -2.97 8.58
CA SER A 380 -3.60 -2.83 7.84
C SER A 380 -4.79 -2.84 8.81
N ALA A 381 -5.62 -1.80 8.80
CA ALA A 381 -6.84 -1.69 9.57
C ALA A 381 -8.07 -1.80 8.67
N MET A 382 -9.15 -2.36 9.20
CA MET A 382 -10.45 -2.40 8.55
C MET A 382 -11.52 -1.82 9.45
N ALA A 383 -12.39 -1.01 8.87
CA ALA A 383 -13.49 -0.38 9.56
C ALA A 383 -14.77 -0.46 8.73
N LEU A 384 -15.92 -0.52 9.42
CA LEU A 384 -17.25 -0.65 8.83
C LEU A 384 -18.15 0.52 9.21
N LEU A 385 -19.00 0.95 8.28
CA LEU A 385 -20.10 1.87 8.52
C LEU A 385 -21.40 1.16 8.11
N PRO A 386 -22.22 0.71 9.07
CA PRO A 386 -23.40 -0.09 8.79
C PRO A 386 -24.54 0.73 8.14
N LEU A 387 -25.29 0.07 7.25
CA LEU A 387 -26.41 0.64 6.50
C LEU A 387 -27.73 -0.09 6.78
N THR A 388 -27.66 -1.39 7.08
CA THR A 388 -28.80 -2.28 7.41
C THR A 388 -28.65 -2.85 8.84
N PRO A 389 -29.73 -3.42 9.42
CA PRO A 389 -29.65 -4.13 10.70
C PRO A 389 -28.65 -5.30 10.70
N GLU A 390 -28.55 -6.01 9.58
CA GLU A 390 -27.61 -7.11 9.39
C GLU A 390 -26.16 -6.61 9.38
N GLY A 391 -25.90 -5.50 8.66
CA GLY A 391 -24.61 -4.82 8.69
C GLY A 391 -24.25 -4.27 10.08
N GLN A 392 -25.23 -3.75 10.82
CA GLN A 392 -25.05 -3.28 12.20
C GLN A 392 -24.66 -4.44 13.12
N SER A 393 -25.35 -5.59 13.01
CA SER A 393 -25.05 -6.79 13.79
C SER A 393 -23.63 -7.30 13.49
N LEU A 394 -23.24 -7.39 12.21
CA LEU A 394 -21.88 -7.77 11.83
C LEU A 394 -20.84 -6.82 12.42
N MET A 395 -21.02 -5.51 12.26
CA MET A 395 -20.09 -4.51 12.78
C MET A 395 -19.93 -4.63 14.29
N GLU A 396 -21.03 -4.73 15.04
CA GLU A 396 -21.00 -4.80 16.49
C GLU A 396 -20.34 -6.08 16.99
N ASN A 397 -20.63 -7.22 16.36
CA ASN A 397 -20.00 -8.50 16.69
C ASN A 397 -18.48 -8.45 16.49
N GLU A 398 -18.01 -7.91 15.35
CA GLU A 398 -16.57 -7.82 15.08
C GLU A 398 -15.88 -6.75 15.96
N ARG A 399 -16.57 -5.66 16.28
CA ARG A 399 -16.07 -4.63 17.22
C ARG A 399 -15.89 -5.19 18.63
N GLN A 400 -16.89 -5.90 19.14
CA GLN A 400 -16.82 -6.57 20.45
C GLN A 400 -15.72 -7.63 20.46
N ARG A 401 -15.60 -8.40 19.39
CA ARG A 401 -14.54 -9.39 19.22
C ARG A 401 -13.15 -8.75 19.25
N LEU A 402 -12.92 -7.69 18.47
CA LEU A 402 -11.66 -6.95 18.48
C LEU A 402 -11.33 -6.44 19.88
N GLN A 403 -12.30 -5.84 20.57
CA GLN A 403 -12.12 -5.34 21.93
C GLN A 403 -11.74 -6.47 22.90
N ARG A 404 -12.41 -7.62 22.78
CA ARG A 404 -12.17 -8.79 23.61
C ARG A 404 -10.80 -9.41 23.36
N ASP A 405 -10.34 -9.42 22.12
CA ASP A 405 -9.06 -10.04 21.71
C ASP A 405 -7.86 -9.11 21.82
N TRP A 406 -8.10 -7.80 21.89
CA TRP A 406 -7.07 -6.76 21.94
C TRP A 406 -5.96 -6.99 22.98
N PRO A 407 -6.23 -7.44 24.22
CA PRO A 407 -5.18 -7.67 25.22
C PRO A 407 -4.09 -8.64 24.77
N TRP A 408 -4.46 -9.64 23.96
CA TRP A 408 -3.51 -10.59 23.39
C TRP A 408 -2.94 -10.06 22.07
N GLN A 409 -3.76 -9.48 21.19
CA GLN A 409 -3.28 -8.95 19.91
C GLN A 409 -2.23 -7.85 20.09
N LYS A 410 -2.43 -6.91 21.02
CA LYS A 410 -1.48 -5.80 21.28
C LYS A 410 -0.08 -6.28 21.66
N THR A 411 0.06 -7.51 22.17
CA THR A 411 1.38 -8.06 22.54
C THR A 411 2.23 -8.44 21.33
N TRP A 412 1.59 -8.58 20.17
CA TRP A 412 2.21 -8.86 18.86
C TRP A 412 2.31 -7.62 17.99
N LEU A 413 1.65 -6.53 18.38
CA LEU A 413 1.51 -5.33 17.59
C LEU A 413 2.23 -4.18 18.27
N GLU A 414 3.09 -3.49 17.52
CA GLU A 414 3.67 -2.21 17.94
C GLU A 414 2.64 -1.09 17.71
N LEU A 415 1.46 -1.23 18.32
CA LEU A 415 0.34 -0.32 18.14
C LEU A 415 -0.42 -0.13 19.45
N ALA A 416 -0.70 1.13 19.79
CA ALA A 416 -1.59 1.49 20.87
C ALA A 416 -2.96 1.88 20.30
N LEU A 417 -4.01 1.20 20.72
CA LEU A 417 -5.39 1.56 20.44
C LEU A 417 -6.11 1.93 21.73
N PRO A 418 -7.09 2.86 21.69
CA PRO A 418 -7.92 3.22 22.84
C PRO A 418 -8.98 2.13 23.13
N LEU A 419 -8.54 0.89 23.27
CA LEU A 419 -9.36 -0.28 23.58
C LEU A 419 -9.02 -0.80 24.97
N THR A 420 -10.00 -1.40 25.64
CA THR A 420 -9.82 -1.98 26.98
C THR A 420 -8.73 -3.03 26.99
N THR A 421 -7.92 -3.05 28.05
CA THR A 421 -6.81 -4.00 28.19
C THR A 421 -7.12 -5.17 29.11
N ASP A 422 -8.32 -5.21 29.68
CA ASP A 422 -8.78 -6.31 30.52
C ASP A 422 -8.81 -7.60 29.70
N SER A 423 -8.26 -8.68 30.23
CA SER A 423 -8.16 -9.97 29.56
C SER A 423 -9.30 -10.90 30.02
N PRO A 424 -10.45 -10.92 29.33
CA PRO A 424 -11.58 -11.75 29.75
C PRO A 424 -11.26 -13.23 29.56
N THR A 425 -11.36 -14.01 30.63
CA THR A 425 -10.87 -15.40 30.66
C THR A 425 -11.93 -16.44 30.28
N GLU A 426 -13.21 -16.09 30.33
CA GLU A 426 -14.33 -16.97 30.00
C GLU A 426 -14.25 -17.46 28.55
N LEU A 427 -14.65 -18.69 28.24
CA LEU A 427 -14.78 -19.18 26.86
C LEU A 427 -16.23 -19.10 26.40
N LEU A 428 -16.51 -18.31 25.35
CA LEU A 428 -17.85 -18.16 24.78
C LEU A 428 -18.11 -19.19 23.67
N ALA A 429 -19.36 -19.36 23.27
CA ALA A 429 -19.73 -20.23 22.15
C ALA A 429 -18.98 -19.88 20.84
N ALA A 430 -18.82 -18.58 20.56
CA ALA A 430 -18.03 -18.11 19.42
C ALA A 430 -16.54 -18.49 19.51
N ASP A 431 -15.97 -18.53 20.72
CA ASP A 431 -14.59 -18.98 20.92
C ASP A 431 -14.45 -20.45 20.52
N TRP A 432 -15.42 -21.30 20.89
CA TRP A 432 -15.42 -22.72 20.51
C TRP A 432 -15.54 -22.94 19.01
N GLU A 433 -16.31 -22.12 18.30
CA GLU A 433 -16.40 -22.17 16.84
C GLU A 433 -15.05 -21.85 16.20
N GLU A 434 -14.38 -20.77 16.65
CA GLU A 434 -13.06 -20.41 16.15
C GLU A 434 -11.99 -21.46 16.46
N LEU A 435 -12.00 -21.99 17.68
CA LEU A 435 -11.11 -23.07 18.10
C LEU A 435 -11.32 -24.32 17.25
N SER A 436 -12.57 -24.64 16.91
CA SER A 436 -12.91 -25.74 16.01
C SER A 436 -12.36 -25.48 14.60
N GLY A 437 -12.53 -24.26 14.07
CA GLY A 437 -11.96 -23.88 12.77
C GLY A 437 -10.42 -23.88 12.76
N PHE A 438 -9.76 -23.60 13.88
CA PHE A 438 -8.32 -23.77 14.02
C PHE A 438 -7.92 -25.24 14.13
N ALA A 439 -8.57 -26.01 14.99
CA ALA A 439 -8.23 -27.40 15.26
C ALA A 439 -8.50 -28.30 14.04
N PHE A 440 -9.67 -28.19 13.40
CA PHE A 440 -10.15 -29.12 12.38
C PHE A 440 -10.14 -28.58 10.95
N ALA A 441 -9.85 -27.28 10.76
CA ALA A 441 -9.73 -26.68 9.43
C ALA A 441 -8.40 -25.92 9.27
N HIS A 442 -8.41 -24.82 8.52
CA HIS A 442 -7.23 -24.04 8.14
C HIS A 442 -7.29 -22.59 8.61
N ARG A 443 -8.09 -22.26 9.63
CA ARG A 443 -8.07 -20.91 10.22
C ARG A 443 -6.66 -20.55 10.68
N PRO A 444 -6.15 -19.36 10.35
CA PRO A 444 -4.79 -18.97 10.71
C PRO A 444 -4.68 -18.74 12.23
N LEU A 445 -3.48 -18.95 12.79
CA LEU A 445 -3.21 -18.76 14.21
C LEU A 445 -3.58 -17.34 14.65
N GLU A 446 -3.24 -16.36 13.81
CA GLU A 446 -3.47 -14.94 14.00
C GLU A 446 -4.95 -14.58 14.12
N ALA A 447 -5.82 -15.29 13.39
CA ALA A 447 -7.25 -15.07 13.49
C ALA A 447 -7.81 -15.63 14.80
N CYS A 448 -7.17 -16.63 15.40
CA CYS A 448 -7.69 -17.32 16.59
C CYS A 448 -6.91 -16.96 17.87
N LEU A 449 -6.11 -15.88 17.87
CA LEU A 449 -5.25 -15.50 18.99
C LEU A 449 -6.03 -15.35 20.31
N GLY A 450 -7.15 -14.64 20.31
CA GLY A 450 -7.95 -14.45 21.52
C GLY A 450 -8.50 -15.77 22.05
N ALA A 451 -9.21 -16.51 21.20
CA ALA A 451 -9.81 -17.80 21.56
C ALA A 451 -8.77 -18.82 22.04
N LEU A 452 -7.59 -18.89 21.40
CA LEU A 452 -6.50 -19.79 21.80
C LEU A 452 -5.88 -19.38 23.15
N ASN A 453 -5.68 -18.09 23.41
CA ASN A 453 -5.19 -17.67 24.72
C ASN A 453 -6.21 -17.98 25.82
N ARG A 454 -7.51 -17.75 25.58
CA ARG A 454 -8.57 -18.15 26.51
C ARG A 454 -8.61 -19.66 26.74
N LEU A 455 -8.39 -20.45 25.69
CA LEU A 455 -8.23 -21.90 25.79
C LEU A 455 -7.04 -22.29 26.68
N LEU A 456 -5.88 -21.63 26.52
CA LEU A 456 -4.69 -21.89 27.33
C LEU A 456 -4.89 -21.55 28.81
N LEU A 457 -5.69 -20.52 29.11
CA LEU A 457 -6.05 -20.15 30.48
C LEU A 457 -7.00 -21.19 31.11
N ALA A 458 -7.96 -21.71 30.33
CA ALA A 458 -8.94 -22.67 30.80
C ALA A 458 -8.46 -24.14 30.77
N SER A 459 -7.34 -24.44 30.11
CA SER A 459 -6.86 -25.80 29.89
C SER A 459 -5.72 -26.18 30.85
N PRO A 460 -5.85 -27.28 31.61
CA PRO A 460 -4.76 -27.81 32.44
C PRO A 460 -3.71 -28.58 31.62
N LEU A 461 -3.97 -28.81 30.33
CA LEU A 461 -3.06 -29.59 29.48
C LEU A 461 -1.73 -28.82 29.24
N PRO A 462 -0.60 -29.54 29.06
CA PRO A 462 0.70 -28.91 28.85
C PRO A 462 0.78 -28.04 27.59
N LEU A 463 0.14 -28.47 26.48
CA LEU A 463 0.04 -27.75 25.19
C LEU A 463 1.35 -27.04 24.81
N HIS A 464 2.45 -27.81 24.71
CA HIS A 464 3.81 -27.28 24.64
C HIS A 464 4.05 -26.38 23.43
N ALA A 465 3.43 -26.68 22.29
CA ALA A 465 3.56 -25.86 21.08
C ALA A 465 2.74 -24.57 21.21
N LEU A 466 1.47 -24.66 21.62
CA LEU A 466 0.61 -23.48 21.81
C LEU A 466 1.15 -22.55 22.90
N ARG A 467 1.54 -23.06 24.08
CA ARG A 467 2.13 -22.25 25.15
C ARG A 467 3.50 -21.69 24.79
N GLY A 468 4.32 -22.47 24.08
CA GLY A 468 5.60 -21.99 23.56
C GLY A 468 5.43 -20.79 22.63
N ARG A 469 4.43 -20.86 21.75
CA ARG A 469 4.16 -19.79 20.78
C ARG A 469 3.43 -18.60 21.38
N LEU A 470 2.40 -18.82 22.21
CA LEU A 470 1.47 -17.77 22.68
C LEU A 470 1.90 -17.16 24.01
N ASP A 471 2.22 -17.99 25.02
CA ASP A 471 2.59 -17.51 26.36
C ASP A 471 4.04 -17.03 26.38
N ARG A 472 4.96 -17.87 25.87
CA ARG A 472 6.41 -17.63 25.92
C ARG A 472 6.95 -16.84 24.72
N ARG A 473 6.13 -16.68 23.67
CA ARG A 473 6.46 -15.94 22.44
C ARG A 473 7.75 -16.40 21.76
N GLU A 474 8.05 -17.69 21.84
CA GLU A 474 9.19 -18.28 21.13
C GLU A 474 9.02 -18.08 19.61
N SER A 475 10.13 -17.85 18.91
CA SER A 475 10.13 -17.81 17.44
C SER A 475 9.77 -19.18 16.88
N SER A 476 9.28 -19.22 15.64
CA SER A 476 8.89 -20.51 15.02
C SER A 476 10.10 -21.43 14.87
N GLU A 477 11.28 -20.86 14.63
CA GLU A 477 12.57 -21.56 14.48
C GLU A 477 13.00 -22.19 15.81
N VAL A 478 13.07 -21.39 16.87
CA VAL A 478 13.48 -21.84 18.22
C VAL A 478 12.51 -22.91 18.74
N LEU A 479 11.21 -22.67 18.59
CA LEU A 479 10.18 -23.60 19.06
C LEU A 479 10.20 -24.91 18.25
N SER A 480 10.41 -24.85 16.93
CA SER A 480 10.54 -26.06 16.11
C SER A 480 11.77 -26.87 16.51
N GLN A 481 12.91 -26.23 16.77
CA GLN A 481 14.12 -26.90 17.22
C GLN A 481 13.95 -27.55 18.59
N ARG A 482 13.36 -26.81 19.55
CA ARG A 482 13.08 -27.32 20.91
C ARG A 482 12.14 -28.53 20.92
N LEU A 483 11.19 -28.58 19.99
CA LEU A 483 10.20 -29.66 19.87
C LEU A 483 10.62 -30.75 18.86
N GLY A 484 11.81 -30.67 18.26
CA GLY A 484 12.29 -31.66 17.29
C GLY A 484 11.48 -31.73 15.99
N LEU A 485 10.93 -30.59 15.53
CA LEU A 485 10.06 -30.50 14.37
C LEU A 485 10.82 -30.03 13.12
N SER A 486 10.38 -30.50 11.95
CA SER A 486 11.00 -30.18 10.65
C SER A 486 10.78 -28.73 10.16
N GLY A 487 10.09 -27.89 10.94
CA GLY A 487 9.92 -26.46 10.69
C GLY A 487 8.48 -25.96 10.91
N LYS A 488 8.20 -24.74 10.44
CA LYS A 488 6.96 -23.98 10.72
C LYS A 488 5.67 -24.74 10.37
N LYS A 489 5.66 -25.52 9.29
CA LYS A 489 4.48 -26.31 8.89
C LYS A 489 4.18 -27.43 9.90
N ALA A 490 5.20 -28.16 10.33
CA ALA A 490 5.06 -29.21 11.35
C ALA A 490 4.66 -28.62 12.70
N LEU A 491 5.23 -27.46 13.07
CA LEU A 491 4.84 -26.72 14.26
C LEU A 491 3.36 -26.30 14.22
N LEU A 492 2.88 -25.77 13.10
CA LEU A 492 1.46 -25.43 12.95
C LEU A 492 0.56 -26.67 13.04
N ALA A 493 0.95 -27.79 12.44
CA ALA A 493 0.20 -29.03 12.55
C ALA A 493 0.12 -29.53 14.01
N LEU A 494 1.22 -29.46 14.76
CA LEU A 494 1.25 -29.82 16.17
C LEU A 494 0.36 -28.89 17.02
N MET A 495 0.41 -27.58 16.79
CA MET A 495 -0.47 -26.62 17.49
C MET A 495 -1.96 -26.92 17.24
N ARG A 496 -2.33 -27.30 16.00
CA ARG A 496 -3.71 -27.70 15.69
C ARG A 496 -4.09 -29.00 16.40
N GLU A 497 -3.19 -29.99 16.43
CA GLU A 497 -3.40 -31.25 17.15
C GLU A 497 -3.56 -31.03 18.67
N GLU A 498 -2.75 -30.15 19.26
CA GLU A 498 -2.88 -29.75 20.66
C GLU A 498 -4.24 -29.10 20.94
N ALA A 499 -4.73 -28.25 20.03
CA ALA A 499 -6.07 -27.67 20.15
C ALA A 499 -7.17 -28.74 20.04
N ARG A 500 -7.05 -29.73 19.13
CA ARG A 500 -8.03 -30.82 18.96
C ARG A 500 -8.28 -31.59 20.25
N LYS A 501 -7.23 -31.90 21.01
CA LYS A 501 -7.31 -32.63 22.28
C LYS A 501 -8.21 -31.99 23.34
N ARG A 502 -8.56 -30.71 23.16
CA ARG A 502 -9.42 -29.98 24.10
C ARG A 502 -10.78 -29.60 23.52
N VAL A 503 -10.89 -29.52 22.19
CA VAL A 503 -12.13 -29.17 21.47
C VAL A 503 -12.98 -30.40 21.18
N GLY A 504 -12.35 -31.54 20.89
CA GLY A 504 -13.01 -32.85 20.89
C GLY A 504 -13.10 -33.41 22.30
#